data_AF-A0A2D5VHL4-F1
#
_entry.id   AF-A0A2D5VHL4-F1
#
_cell.length_a   1.000
_cell.length_b   1.000
_cell.length_c   1.000
_cell.angle_alpha   90.00
_cell.angle_beta   90.00
_cell.angle_gamma   90.00
#
_symmetry.space_group_name_H-M   'P 1'
#
loop_
_entity.id
_entity.type
_entity.pdbx_description
1 polymer ?
#
loop_
_entity_poly.entity_id
_entity_poly.type
_entity_poly.pdbx_seq_one_letter_code
_entity_poly.pdbx_strand_id
1 'polypeptide(L)'
;MSGKLSAEAEHLGTERIAAIRQAVGPDIEILIDCYGRFDVPTAIRLGKALEPYDIFWFEEPVPVESHHALRQVWDKVSVPICVGERLHTRWEFVPILENEESLSYQHSPGNPHNRSTTASIGCCLCTILVADSSIPMG
;
A
#
# COMPACT_ATOMS: atom_id res chain seq x y z
N MET A 1 18.34 9.71 -3.12
CA MET A 1 18.43 8.72 -2.02
C MET A 1 18.58 7.34 -2.62
N SER A 2 19.23 6.39 -1.94
CA SER A 2 19.47 5.04 -2.51
C SER A 2 18.22 4.16 -2.58
N GLY A 3 17.13 4.54 -1.90
CA GLY A 3 15.91 3.73 -1.76
C GLY A 3 16.06 2.52 -0.84
N LYS A 4 17.26 2.30 -0.29
CA LYS A 4 17.56 1.16 0.58
C LYS A 4 17.21 1.48 2.03
N LEU A 5 16.51 0.55 2.67
CA LEU A 5 16.30 0.55 4.11
C LEU A 5 17.25 -0.44 4.77
N SER A 6 17.82 -0.09 5.93
CA SER A 6 18.60 -1.05 6.73
C SER A 6 17.66 -2.09 7.34
N ALA A 7 18.18 -3.29 7.62
CA ALA A 7 17.39 -4.34 8.28
C ALA A 7 16.83 -3.89 9.64
N GLU A 8 17.60 -3.09 10.40
CA GLU A 8 17.15 -2.52 11.67
C GLU A 8 15.95 -1.58 11.49
N ALA A 9 16.00 -0.69 10.50
CA ALA A 9 14.90 0.23 10.24
C ALA A 9 13.66 -0.50 9.67
N GLU A 10 13.87 -1.55 8.86
CA GLU A 10 12.82 -2.43 8.34
C GLU A 10 12.10 -3.16 9.48
N HIS A 11 12.86 -3.74 10.43
CA HIS A 11 12.29 -4.38 11.61
C HIS A 11 11.54 -3.38 12.50
N LEU A 12 12.13 -2.21 12.78
CA LEU A 12 11.48 -1.19 13.60
C LEU A 12 10.16 -0.70 12.99
N GLY A 13 10.11 -0.53 11.67
CA GLY A 13 8.88 -0.18 10.96
C GLY A 13 7.81 -1.26 11.13
N THR A 14 8.18 -2.51 10.86
CA THR A 14 7.29 -3.68 10.98
C THR A 14 6.76 -3.87 12.40
N GLU A 15 7.60 -3.71 13.43
CA GLU A 15 7.19 -3.79 14.84
C GLU A 15 6.16 -2.71 15.23
N ARG A 16 6.30 -1.49 14.67
CA ARG A 16 5.32 -0.42 14.90
C ARG A 16 3.98 -0.76 14.29
N ILE A 17 3.95 -1.31 13.08
CA ILE A 17 2.70 -1.73 12.44
C ILE A 17 2.05 -2.87 13.23
N ALA A 18 2.83 -3.83 13.71
CA ALA A 18 2.35 -4.90 14.59
C ALA A 18 1.68 -4.33 15.85
N ALA A 19 2.34 -3.38 16.52
CA ALA A 19 1.81 -2.73 17.72
C ALA A 19 0.52 -1.93 17.43
N ILE A 20 0.45 -1.25 16.28
CA ILE A 20 -0.76 -0.53 15.86
C ILE A 20 -1.90 -1.51 15.62
N ARG A 21 -1.69 -2.58 14.83
CA ARG A 21 -2.70 -3.62 14.58
C ARG A 21 -3.20 -4.25 15.88
N GLN A 22 -2.31 -4.51 16.83
CA GLN A 22 -2.69 -5.01 18.15
C GLN A 22 -3.56 -4.02 18.93
N ALA A 23 -3.26 -2.72 18.84
CA ALA A 23 -3.97 -1.68 19.57
C ALA A 23 -5.35 -1.36 18.98
N VAL A 24 -5.47 -1.33 17.65
CA VAL A 24 -6.72 -0.93 16.96
C VAL A 24 -7.68 -2.11 16.72
N GLY A 25 -7.22 -3.35 16.90
CA GLY A 25 -8.01 -4.54 16.63
C GLY A 25 -8.10 -4.88 15.13
N PRO A 26 -8.84 -5.94 14.75
CA PRO A 26 -8.92 -6.40 13.37
C PRO A 26 -9.84 -5.55 12.47
N ASP A 27 -10.81 -4.86 13.05
CA ASP A 27 -11.88 -4.20 12.27
C ASP A 27 -11.48 -2.84 11.69
N ILE A 28 -10.39 -2.27 12.17
CA ILE A 28 -9.91 -0.95 11.76
C ILE A 28 -8.90 -1.09 10.61
N GLU A 29 -9.05 -0.30 9.56
CA GLU A 29 -8.15 -0.35 8.41
C GLU A 29 -6.84 0.40 8.70
N ILE A 30 -5.71 -0.19 8.28
CA ILE A 30 -4.38 0.41 8.42
C ILE A 30 -3.83 0.68 7.03
N LEU A 31 -3.51 1.95 6.76
CA LEU A 31 -2.91 2.39 5.51
C LEU A 31 -1.46 2.84 5.78
N ILE A 32 -0.54 2.50 4.88
CA ILE A 32 0.88 2.82 4.99
C ILE A 32 1.33 3.57 3.75
N ASP A 33 1.72 4.83 3.92
CA ASP A 33 2.30 5.65 2.85
C ASP A 33 3.84 5.68 2.91
N CYS A 34 4.47 5.32 1.78
CA CYS A 34 5.91 5.26 1.60
C CYS A 34 6.48 6.45 0.82
N TYR A 35 5.64 7.30 0.23
CA TYR A 35 6.02 8.50 -0.52
C TYR A 35 7.05 8.25 -1.64
N GLY A 36 6.96 7.12 -2.32
CA GLY A 36 7.88 6.70 -3.38
C GLY A 36 9.32 6.50 -2.96
N ARG A 37 9.60 6.27 -1.66
CA ARG A 37 10.96 6.36 -1.13
C ARG A 37 11.82 5.12 -1.32
N PHE A 38 11.25 3.95 -1.58
CA PHE A 38 12.02 2.71 -1.60
C PHE A 38 12.46 2.30 -3.00
N ASP A 39 13.54 1.51 -3.05
CA ASP A 39 13.89 0.73 -4.23
C ASP A 39 13.04 -0.55 -4.29
N VAL A 40 12.97 -1.19 -5.47
CA VAL A 40 12.15 -2.39 -5.68
C VAL A 40 12.48 -3.51 -4.67
N PRO A 41 13.75 -3.87 -4.41
CA PRO A 41 14.06 -4.91 -3.44
C PRO A 41 13.58 -4.57 -2.03
N THR A 42 13.69 -3.31 -1.60
CA THR A 42 13.25 -2.88 -0.27
C THR A 42 11.73 -2.86 -0.16
N ALA A 43 11.05 -2.33 -1.17
CA ALA A 43 9.59 -2.36 -1.26
C ALA A 43 9.03 -3.79 -1.19
N ILE A 44 9.65 -4.75 -1.89
CA ILE A 44 9.22 -6.15 -1.85
C ILE A 44 9.42 -6.75 -0.46
N ARG A 45 10.56 -6.51 0.19
CA ARG A 45 10.82 -7.04 1.54
C ARG A 45 9.82 -6.48 2.56
N LEU A 46 9.62 -5.16 2.55
CA LEU A 46 8.63 -4.50 3.39
C LEU A 46 7.21 -5.01 3.11
N GLY A 47 6.79 -5.06 1.85
CA GLY A 47 5.47 -5.55 1.48
C GLY A 47 5.20 -6.95 2.03
N LYS A 48 6.18 -7.86 1.93
CA LYS A 48 6.10 -9.21 2.51
C LYS A 48 6.07 -9.21 4.04
N ALA A 49 6.88 -8.37 4.67
CA ALA A 49 6.89 -8.24 6.13
C ALA A 49 5.55 -7.72 6.67
N LEU A 50 4.80 -6.98 5.85
CA LEU A 50 3.52 -6.38 6.21
C LEU A 50 2.30 -7.29 5.99
N GLU A 51 2.43 -8.35 5.18
CA GLU A 51 1.35 -9.32 4.88
C GLU A 51 0.61 -9.86 6.12
N PRO A 52 1.29 -10.17 7.26
CA PRO A 52 0.61 -10.69 8.45
C PRO A 52 -0.31 -9.70 9.17
N TYR A 53 -0.23 -8.40 8.87
CA TYR A 53 -0.96 -7.36 9.62
C TYR A 53 -2.25 -6.90 8.96
N ASP A 54 -2.62 -7.51 7.82
CA ASP A 54 -3.85 -7.20 7.09
C ASP A 54 -4.02 -5.69 6.88
N ILE A 55 -3.00 -5.09 6.27
CA ILE A 55 -3.03 -3.66 5.92
C ILE A 55 -3.95 -3.46 4.72
N PHE A 56 -4.65 -2.33 4.71
CA PHE A 56 -5.57 -1.99 3.64
C PHE A 56 -4.84 -1.52 2.39
N TRP A 57 -3.86 -0.62 2.51
CA TRP A 57 -2.99 -0.20 1.40
C TRP A 57 -1.52 0.00 1.81
N PHE A 58 -0.65 -0.38 0.87
CA PHE A 58 0.77 -0.05 0.81
C PHE A 58 0.98 0.98 -0.30
N GLU A 59 0.93 2.25 0.08
CA GLU A 59 0.89 3.38 -0.83
C GLU A 59 2.30 3.82 -1.27
N GLU A 60 2.42 4.03 -2.59
CA GLU A 60 3.60 4.50 -3.30
C GLU A 60 4.92 3.88 -2.82
N PRO A 61 5.06 2.55 -2.86
CA PRO A 61 6.24 1.90 -2.30
C PRO A 61 7.53 2.27 -3.04
N VAL A 62 7.42 2.61 -4.33
CA VAL A 62 8.50 3.05 -5.21
C VAL A 62 8.05 4.32 -5.96
N PRO A 63 8.97 5.08 -6.59
CA PRO A 63 8.59 6.27 -7.35
C PRO A 63 7.50 5.97 -8.40
N VAL A 64 6.40 6.71 -8.38
CA VAL A 64 5.23 6.48 -9.25
C VAL A 64 5.54 6.67 -10.73
N GLU A 65 6.59 7.44 -11.03
CA GLU A 65 7.07 7.71 -12.37
C GLU A 65 7.64 6.45 -13.05
N SER A 66 7.93 5.40 -12.26
CA SER A 66 8.46 4.12 -12.75
C SER A 66 7.41 3.01 -12.68
N HIS A 67 6.55 2.95 -13.71
CA HIS A 67 5.55 1.88 -13.84
C HIS A 67 6.17 0.47 -13.83
N HIS A 68 7.37 0.32 -14.40
CA HIS A 68 8.08 -0.96 -14.38
C HIS A 68 8.52 -1.36 -12.96
N ALA A 69 8.94 -0.40 -12.12
CA ALA A 69 9.26 -0.67 -10.73
C ALA A 69 8.01 -1.03 -9.93
N LEU A 70 6.92 -0.27 -10.10
CA LEU A 70 5.63 -0.56 -9.48
C LEU A 70 5.17 -1.98 -9.82
N ARG A 71 5.26 -2.37 -11.09
CA ARG A 71 4.89 -3.71 -11.56
C ARG A 71 5.73 -4.82 -10.91
N GLN A 72 7.05 -4.62 -10.78
CA GLN A 72 7.91 -5.60 -10.12
C GLN A 72 7.56 -5.81 -8.65
N VAL A 73 7.16 -4.76 -7.93
CA VAL A 73 6.73 -4.89 -6.53
C VAL A 73 5.39 -5.63 -6.48
N TRP A 74 4.43 -5.20 -7.31
CA TRP A 74 3.10 -5.79 -7.41
C TRP A 74 3.13 -7.29 -7.64
N ASP A 75 3.94 -7.77 -8.59
CA ASP A 75 4.04 -9.19 -8.93
C ASP A 75 4.64 -10.07 -7.79
N LYS A 76 5.08 -9.47 -6.67
CA LYS A 76 5.89 -10.14 -5.64
C LYS A 76 5.36 -10.02 -4.22
N VAL A 77 4.31 -9.24 -3.98
CA VAL A 77 3.71 -9.03 -2.66
C VAL A 77 2.21 -9.28 -2.72
N SER A 78 1.61 -9.71 -1.61
CA SER A 78 0.14 -9.85 -1.53
C SER A 78 -0.56 -8.67 -0.88
N VAL A 79 0.19 -7.72 -0.30
CA VAL A 79 -0.40 -6.47 0.22
C VAL A 79 -0.93 -5.62 -0.94
N PRO A 80 -2.13 -5.03 -0.82
CA PRO A 80 -2.65 -4.15 -1.86
C PRO A 80 -1.79 -2.89 -2.02
N ILE A 81 -1.48 -2.48 -3.25
CA ILE A 81 -0.69 -1.26 -3.53
C ILE A 81 -1.59 -0.13 -4.00
N CYS A 82 -1.34 1.08 -3.50
CA CYS A 82 -2.03 2.32 -3.91
C CYS A 82 -1.05 3.31 -4.52
N VAL A 83 -1.49 4.07 -5.53
CA VAL A 83 -0.76 5.21 -6.13
C VAL A 83 -1.77 6.27 -6.55
N GLY A 84 -1.40 7.56 -6.52
CA GLY A 84 -2.26 8.59 -7.09
C GLY A 84 -1.99 10.02 -6.64
N GLU A 85 -1.42 10.22 -5.45
CA GLU A 85 -1.27 11.56 -4.87
C GLU A 85 -0.37 12.48 -5.75
N ARG A 86 0.57 11.88 -6.49
CA ARG A 86 1.53 12.58 -7.36
C ARG A 86 1.18 12.54 -8.86
N LEU A 87 0.00 12.08 -9.23
CA LEU A 87 -0.49 12.09 -10.61
C LEU A 87 -1.43 13.30 -10.78
N HIS A 88 -1.15 14.17 -11.76
CA HIS A 88 -1.80 15.49 -11.87
C HIS A 88 -2.64 15.66 -13.14
N THR A 89 -2.43 14.80 -14.13
CA THR A 89 -3.11 14.84 -15.40
C THR A 89 -3.82 13.52 -15.65
N ARG A 90 -4.97 13.58 -16.33
CA ARG A 90 -5.71 12.37 -16.74
C ARG A 90 -4.82 11.35 -17.47
N TRP A 91 -3.79 11.83 -18.16
CA TRP A 91 -2.88 11.02 -18.97
C TRP A 91 -1.89 10.22 -18.13
N GLU A 92 -1.55 10.70 -16.94
CA GLU A 92 -0.71 9.97 -15.98
C GLU A 92 -1.47 8.81 -15.34
N PHE A 93 -2.80 8.91 -15.24
CA PHE A 93 -3.66 7.82 -14.79
C PHE A 93 -3.88 6.74 -15.86
N VAL A 94 -3.85 7.07 -17.15
CA VAL A 94 -4.10 6.11 -18.24
C VAL A 94 -3.24 4.84 -18.14
N PRO A 95 -1.89 4.89 -18.09
CA PRO A 95 -1.08 3.67 -18.04
C PRO A 95 -1.28 2.87 -16.75
N ILE A 96 -1.73 3.53 -15.69
CA ILE A 96 -2.04 2.92 -14.40
C ILE A 96 -3.36 2.15 -14.54
N LEU A 97 -4.42 2.79 -15.04
CA LEU A 97 -5.75 2.19 -15.24
C LEU A 97 -5.80 1.13 -16.35
N GLU A 98 -5.06 1.31 -17.45
CA GLU A 98 -5.03 0.36 -18.58
C GLU A 98 -4.20 -0.90 -18.27
N ASN A 99 -3.23 -0.81 -17.35
CA ASN A 99 -2.58 -1.99 -16.78
C ASN A 99 -3.52 -2.63 -15.75
N GLU A 100 -4.67 -3.15 -16.20
CA GLU A 100 -5.78 -3.72 -15.41
C GLU A 100 -5.33 -4.68 -14.28
N GLU A 101 -4.16 -5.29 -14.42
CA GLU A 101 -3.57 -6.20 -13.42
C GLU A 101 -2.99 -5.49 -12.19
N SER A 102 -2.96 -4.16 -12.15
CA SER A 102 -2.39 -3.37 -11.06
C SER A 102 -3.40 -2.67 -10.13
N LEU A 103 -4.73 -2.72 -10.38
CA LEU A 103 -5.67 -1.80 -9.68
C LEU A 103 -7.20 -2.19 -9.70
N SER A 104 -7.69 -3.30 -9.11
CA SER A 104 -9.16 -3.66 -9.01
C SER A 104 -9.82 -4.08 -7.64
N TYR A 105 -10.67 -3.27 -6.98
CA TYR A 105 -11.23 -3.43 -5.59
C TYR A 105 -12.09 -4.65 -5.50
N GLN A 106 -12.23 -5.19 -4.28
CA GLN A 106 -13.51 -5.03 -3.58
C GLN A 106 -13.50 -5.38 -2.09
N HIS A 107 -14.07 -4.47 -1.30
CA HIS A 107 -15.13 -4.64 -0.29
C HIS A 107 -15.06 -5.85 0.68
N SER A 108 -14.94 -5.57 1.98
CA SER A 108 -15.14 -6.53 3.08
C SER A 108 -16.60 -6.55 3.53
N PRO A 109 -17.17 -7.73 3.83
CA PRO A 109 -17.50 -7.90 5.24
C PRO A 109 -17.09 -9.30 5.73
N GLY A 110 -15.92 -9.33 6.38
CA GLY A 110 -15.55 -10.28 7.44
C GLY A 110 -15.15 -11.69 6.99
N ASN A 111 -13.84 -11.93 6.83
CA ASN A 111 -13.17 -13.25 6.71
C ASN A 111 -12.88 -13.72 5.24
N PRO A 112 -11.93 -14.63 4.98
CA PRO A 112 -10.47 -14.59 5.19
C PRO A 112 -9.64 -14.77 3.90
N HIS A 113 -10.22 -14.67 2.71
CA HIS A 113 -9.57 -15.13 1.45
C HIS A 113 -9.72 -14.13 0.29
N ASN A 114 -9.84 -12.84 0.60
CA ASN A 114 -10.31 -11.86 -0.37
C ASN A 114 -9.25 -11.49 -1.42
N ARG A 115 -9.20 -12.29 -2.49
CA ARG A 115 -8.55 -11.98 -3.76
C ARG A 115 -9.50 -11.13 -4.62
N SER A 116 -9.54 -9.83 -4.35
CA SER A 116 -10.01 -8.79 -5.28
C SER A 116 -9.34 -7.46 -4.91
N THR A 117 -8.32 -7.09 -5.67
CA THR A 117 -7.24 -6.15 -5.31
C THR A 117 -7.36 -4.73 -5.93
N THR A 118 -8.02 -3.69 -5.34
CA THR A 118 -8.06 -2.32 -5.98
C THR A 118 -6.82 -1.56 -5.74
N ALA A 119 -6.56 -0.63 -6.67
CA ALA A 119 -6.22 0.71 -6.25
C ALA A 119 -7.42 1.66 -6.17
N SER A 120 -7.57 2.25 -5.00
CA SER A 120 -8.25 3.52 -4.91
C SER A 120 -7.33 4.62 -5.40
N ILE A 121 -7.89 5.63 -6.06
CA ILE A 121 -7.22 6.90 -6.30
C ILE A 121 -7.45 7.72 -5.02
N GLY A 122 -6.55 7.57 -4.04
CA GLY A 122 -6.54 8.36 -2.82
C GLY A 122 -5.61 9.56 -2.95
N CYS A 123 -6.09 10.75 -2.61
CA CYS A 123 -5.24 11.89 -2.30
C CYS A 123 -5.07 11.89 -0.77
N CYS A 124 -4.00 11.31 -0.26
CA CYS A 124 -3.84 11.08 1.18
C CYS A 124 -2.52 11.67 1.65
N LEU A 125 -2.58 12.80 2.38
CA LEU A 125 -1.40 13.39 3.02
C LEU A 125 -0.73 12.39 3.98
N CYS A 126 0.54 12.04 3.71
CA CYS A 126 1.55 11.44 4.59
C CYS A 126 1.12 11.21 6.05
N THR A 127 0.74 9.98 6.44
CA THR A 127 0.57 9.49 7.83
C THR A 127 0.14 8.02 7.80
N ILE A 128 0.46 7.21 8.83
CA ILE A 128 -0.27 5.94 9.04
C ILE A 128 -1.73 6.32 9.31
N LEU A 129 -2.57 6.16 8.31
CA LEU A 129 -3.99 6.46 8.43
C LEU A 129 -4.70 5.23 8.97
N VAL A 130 -5.39 5.46 10.07
CA VAL A 130 -6.23 4.48 10.75
C VAL A 130 -7.66 4.88 10.41
N ALA A 131 -8.32 4.11 9.55
CA ALA A 131 -9.66 4.43 9.07
C ALA A 131 -10.67 3.43 9.63
N ASP A 132 -11.79 3.94 10.12
CA ASP A 132 -12.93 3.12 10.53
C ASP A 132 -13.89 3.01 9.34
N SER A 133 -13.95 1.83 8.73
CA SER A 133 -14.79 1.55 7.56
C SER A 133 -16.29 1.55 7.88
N SER A 134 -16.67 1.65 9.17
CA SER A 134 -18.07 1.82 9.59
C SER A 134 -18.57 3.28 9.49
N ILE A 135 -17.68 4.25 9.24
CA ILE A 135 -18.02 5.66 9.07
C ILE A 135 -18.16 5.94 7.55
N PRO A 136 -19.35 6.27 7.04
CA PRO A 136 -19.52 6.54 5.61
C PRO A 136 -18.70 7.77 5.19
N MET A 137 -17.86 7.60 4.17
CA MET A 137 -17.18 8.68 3.47
C MET A 137 -18.25 9.54 2.77
N GLY A 138 -18.54 10.72 3.35
CA GLY A 138 -19.51 11.69 2.82
C GLY A 138 -18.99 12.50 1.65
#